data_AF-A0A1H5V7S0-F1
#
_entry.id   AF-A0A1H5V7S0-F1
#
_cell.length_a   1.000
_cell.length_b   1.000
_cell.length_c   1.000
_cell.angle_alpha   90.00
_cell.angle_beta   90.00
_cell.angle_gamma   90.00
#
_symmetry.space_group_name_H-M   'P 1'
#
loop_
_entity.id
_entity.type
_entity.pdbx_description
1 polymer ?
#
loop_
_entity_poly.entity_id
_entity_poly.type
_entity_poly.pdbx_seq_one_letter_code
_entity_poly.pdbx_strand_id
1 'polypeptide(L)'
;MGLLFLFFLVGCGDGVEVERDAYSDPDKVFDEALQAHKDGKYEEALRKHIWFHQYALDYQLSLSGVRLSYALSDWRCLGTKYPDALVALEYFVDKAEDEIKDGGDIYSVFHDFESINEVLGNEERTIALFEWLDRNDGRLAEKVSNLARQALIDAEKYTLVGKYLDSERELDMQLMQLDVVSNFDVPGAKDGEMEAYAYESFSEEIQTMVAILAKNGRLDEIERVSRKVEEKWDNEDFRAQLELARRGVFPERKKNNSACCCQSECDDSE
;
A
#
# COMPACT_ATOMS: atom_id res chain seq x y z
N MET A 1 -24.04 -39.16 15.92
CA MET A 1 -22.77 -39.73 15.41
C MET A 1 -22.61 -39.28 13.98
N GLY A 2 -21.83 -38.24 13.76
CA GLY A 2 -21.42 -37.77 12.44
C GLY A 2 -19.95 -37.39 12.57
N LEU A 3 -19.09 -38.38 12.34
CA LEU A 3 -17.65 -38.19 12.22
C LEU A 3 -17.44 -37.57 10.84
N LEU A 4 -16.98 -36.32 10.75
CA LEU A 4 -16.34 -35.84 9.54
C LEU A 4 -14.90 -35.40 9.88
N PHE A 5 -14.01 -36.21 9.33
CA PHE A 5 -12.59 -36.05 9.15
C PHE A 5 -12.11 -34.59 9.01
N LEU A 6 -11.17 -34.20 9.86
CA LEU A 6 -10.15 -33.21 9.52
C LEU A 6 -8.79 -33.91 9.70
N PHE A 7 -8.39 -34.64 8.66
CA PHE A 7 -6.99 -34.97 8.43
C PHE A 7 -6.47 -33.87 7.49
N PHE A 8 -5.80 -32.86 8.03
CA PHE A 8 -4.85 -32.09 7.22
C PHE A 8 -3.51 -32.78 7.36
N LEU A 9 -3.23 -33.66 6.40
CA LEU A 9 -1.87 -34.09 6.14
C LEU A 9 -1.12 -32.90 5.54
N VAL A 10 -0.09 -32.48 6.25
CA VAL A 10 0.95 -31.57 5.77
C VAL A 10 1.53 -32.15 4.48
N GLY A 11 1.12 -31.59 3.36
CA GLY A 11 1.76 -31.72 2.06
C GLY A 11 2.11 -30.32 1.59
N CYS A 12 3.40 -30.08 1.33
CA CYS A 12 3.82 -28.89 0.59
C CYS A 12 3.02 -28.81 -0.72
N GLY A 13 2.19 -27.77 -0.88
CA GLY A 13 1.64 -27.41 -2.19
C GLY A 13 0.18 -26.96 -2.21
N ASP A 14 -0.65 -27.36 -1.24
CA ASP A 14 -2.05 -26.94 -1.23
C ASP A 14 -2.21 -25.80 -0.21
N GLY A 15 -2.45 -24.59 -0.71
CA GLY A 15 -2.72 -23.41 0.11
C GLY A 15 -3.81 -23.69 1.15
N VAL A 16 -3.80 -22.95 2.26
CA VAL A 16 -4.87 -23.05 3.27
C VAL A 16 -6.17 -22.57 2.62
N GLU A 17 -6.97 -23.51 2.13
CA GLU A 17 -8.29 -23.20 1.56
C GLU A 17 -9.25 -22.83 2.68
N VAL A 18 -9.77 -21.60 2.62
CA VAL A 18 -10.86 -21.15 3.48
C VAL A 18 -12.08 -20.89 2.60
N GLU A 19 -13.20 -21.51 2.96
CA GLU A 19 -14.46 -21.36 2.23
C GLU A 19 -14.97 -19.92 2.32
N ARG A 20 -15.41 -19.36 1.19
CA ARG A 20 -15.97 -17.99 1.11
C ARG A 20 -17.10 -17.79 2.13
N ASP A 21 -18.00 -18.74 2.26
CA ASP A 21 -19.19 -18.62 3.12
C ASP A 21 -18.93 -19.01 4.59
N ALA A 22 -17.67 -19.21 4.99
CA ALA A 22 -17.32 -19.52 6.38
C ALA A 22 -17.68 -18.37 7.35
N TYR A 23 -17.75 -17.13 6.84
CA TYR A 23 -18.11 -15.94 7.59
C TYR A 23 -18.98 -14.98 6.75
N SER A 24 -19.63 -14.02 7.40
CA SER A 24 -20.56 -13.08 6.73
C SER A 24 -20.39 -11.62 7.13
N ASP A 25 -19.49 -11.34 8.08
CA ASP A 25 -19.26 -10.01 8.65
C ASP A 25 -17.75 -9.77 8.72
N PRO A 26 -17.17 -9.07 7.73
CA PRO A 26 -15.73 -8.94 7.61
C PRO A 26 -15.10 -8.17 8.78
N ASP A 27 -15.74 -7.13 9.29
CA ASP A 27 -15.24 -6.37 10.45
C ASP A 27 -15.11 -7.29 11.67
N LYS A 28 -16.15 -8.10 11.93
CA LYS A 28 -16.13 -9.07 13.01
C LYS A 28 -15.07 -10.16 12.81
N VAL A 29 -14.85 -10.62 11.58
CA VAL A 29 -13.80 -11.61 11.28
C VAL A 29 -12.43 -11.04 11.60
N PHE A 30 -12.17 -9.78 11.24
CA PHE A 30 -10.90 -9.14 11.54
C PHE A 30 -10.70 -8.97 13.05
N ASP A 31 -11.70 -8.48 13.79
CA ASP A 31 -11.65 -8.37 15.25
C ASP A 31 -11.37 -9.73 15.92
N GLU A 32 -12.03 -10.80 15.45
CA GLU A 32 -11.80 -12.15 15.93
C GLU A 32 -10.42 -12.71 15.53
N ALA A 33 -9.84 -12.26 14.42
CA ALA A 33 -8.46 -12.60 14.03
C ALA A 33 -7.47 -11.98 15.01
N LEU A 34 -7.62 -10.69 15.30
CA LEU A 34 -6.82 -9.96 16.28
C LEU A 34 -6.93 -10.59 17.67
N GLN A 35 -8.14 -10.95 18.10
CA GLN A 35 -8.34 -11.58 19.41
C GLN A 35 -7.74 -13.00 19.45
N ALA A 36 -7.90 -13.79 18.39
CA ALA A 36 -7.28 -15.13 18.31
C ALA A 36 -5.75 -15.04 18.36
N HIS A 37 -5.15 -14.05 17.69
CA HIS A 37 -3.72 -13.78 17.76
C HIS A 37 -3.28 -13.46 19.20
N LYS A 38 -3.97 -12.52 19.88
CA LYS A 38 -3.70 -12.16 21.28
C LYS A 38 -3.86 -13.33 22.25
N ASP A 39 -4.82 -14.21 22.02
CA ASP A 39 -5.08 -15.41 22.84
C ASP A 39 -4.09 -16.56 22.59
N GLY A 40 -3.18 -16.43 21.62
CA GLY A 40 -2.26 -17.51 21.22
C GLY A 40 -2.89 -18.60 20.35
N LYS A 41 -4.10 -18.38 19.81
CA LYS A 41 -4.82 -19.29 18.91
C LYS A 41 -4.38 -19.06 17.46
N TYR A 42 -3.11 -19.31 17.19
CA TYR A 42 -2.46 -18.82 15.97
C TYR A 42 -3.02 -19.39 14.66
N GLU A 43 -3.36 -20.68 14.62
CA GLU A 43 -3.99 -21.30 13.46
C GLU A 43 -5.36 -20.68 13.14
N GLU A 44 -6.15 -20.40 14.18
CA GLU A 44 -7.45 -19.74 14.03
C GLU A 44 -7.29 -18.29 13.53
N ALA A 45 -6.31 -17.56 14.06
CA ALA A 45 -5.98 -16.21 13.60
C ALA A 45 -5.57 -16.21 12.13
N LEU A 46 -4.68 -17.13 11.73
CA LEU A 46 -4.22 -17.26 10.34
C LEU A 46 -5.40 -17.52 9.39
N ARG A 47 -6.28 -18.47 9.74
CA ARG A 47 -7.45 -18.78 8.91
C ARG A 47 -8.36 -17.57 8.68
N LYS A 48 -8.55 -16.73 9.70
CA LYS A 48 -9.37 -15.51 9.58
C LYS A 48 -8.67 -14.42 8.78
N HIS A 49 -7.36 -14.24 8.93
CA HIS A 49 -6.58 -13.31 8.09
C HIS A 49 -6.65 -13.69 6.62
N ILE A 50 -6.48 -14.98 6.29
CA ILE A 50 -6.61 -15.49 4.93
C ILE A 50 -8.02 -15.20 4.38
N TRP A 51 -9.06 -15.51 5.14
CA TRP A 51 -10.43 -15.23 4.71
C TRP A 51 -10.68 -13.74 4.48
N PHE A 52 -10.24 -12.90 5.43
CA PHE A 52 -10.44 -11.45 5.34
C PHE A 52 -9.72 -10.87 4.12
N HIS A 53 -8.49 -11.30 3.87
CA HIS A 53 -7.72 -10.88 2.70
C HIS A 53 -8.39 -11.30 1.39
N GLN A 54 -8.95 -12.51 1.32
CA GLN A 54 -9.56 -13.00 0.09
C GLN A 54 -10.95 -12.44 -0.18
N TYR A 55 -11.77 -12.25 0.86
CA TYR A 55 -13.21 -12.10 0.68
C TYR A 55 -13.80 -10.83 1.29
N ALA A 56 -13.09 -10.07 2.13
CA ALA A 56 -13.69 -8.90 2.80
C ALA A 56 -14.30 -7.89 1.81
N LEU A 57 -13.66 -7.71 0.64
CA LEU A 57 -14.15 -6.78 -0.38
C LEU A 57 -15.41 -7.24 -1.10
N ASP A 58 -15.73 -8.53 -1.09
CA ASP A 58 -16.99 -9.03 -1.63
C ASP A 58 -18.19 -8.52 -0.82
N TYR A 59 -17.97 -8.24 0.47
CA TYR A 59 -18.99 -7.75 1.41
C TYR A 59 -18.90 -6.23 1.58
N GLN A 60 -17.69 -5.67 1.66
CA GLN A 60 -17.49 -4.26 1.99
C GLN A 60 -16.23 -3.68 1.32
N LEU A 61 -16.44 -2.98 0.20
CA LEU A 61 -15.37 -2.36 -0.59
C LEU A 61 -14.53 -1.33 0.19
N SER A 62 -15.12 -0.67 1.20
CA SER A 62 -14.40 0.33 2.01
C SER A 62 -13.28 -0.26 2.85
N LEU A 63 -13.19 -1.59 2.99
CA LEU A 63 -12.14 -2.27 3.74
C LEU A 63 -10.84 -2.44 2.94
N SER A 64 -10.74 -1.92 1.73
CA SER A 64 -9.52 -2.05 0.91
C SER A 64 -8.28 -1.53 1.63
N GLY A 65 -8.37 -0.35 2.26
CA GLY A 65 -7.27 0.22 3.02
C GLY A 65 -6.90 -0.62 4.24
N VAL A 66 -7.89 -1.05 5.03
CA VAL A 66 -7.68 -1.88 6.23
C VAL A 66 -7.05 -3.22 5.87
N ARG A 67 -7.52 -3.85 4.79
CA ARG A 67 -7.01 -5.12 4.26
C ARG A 67 -5.53 -5.04 3.92
N LEU A 68 -5.11 -3.99 3.22
CA LEU A 68 -3.75 -3.85 2.69
C LEU A 68 -2.76 -3.22 3.69
N SER A 69 -3.24 -2.75 4.84
CA SER A 69 -2.40 -2.11 5.87
C SER A 69 -2.47 -2.87 7.19
N TYR A 70 -3.41 -2.52 8.07
CA TYR A 70 -3.53 -3.06 9.43
C TYR A 70 -3.67 -4.58 9.46
N ALA A 71 -4.43 -5.17 8.54
CA ALA A 71 -4.60 -6.62 8.49
C ALA A 71 -3.32 -7.35 8.06
N LEU A 72 -2.64 -6.87 7.01
CA LEU A 72 -1.34 -7.43 6.60
C LEU A 72 -0.26 -7.24 7.66
N SER A 73 -0.26 -6.10 8.36
CA SER A 73 0.63 -5.87 9.49
C SER A 73 0.41 -6.94 10.56
N ASP A 74 -0.80 -7.09 11.11
CA ASP A 74 -1.07 -8.08 12.17
C ASP A 74 -0.79 -9.52 11.70
N TRP A 75 -1.09 -9.85 10.44
CA TRP A 75 -0.74 -11.14 9.87
C TRP A 75 0.78 -11.37 9.86
N ARG A 76 1.58 -10.40 9.42
CA ARG A 76 3.04 -10.51 9.52
C ARG A 76 3.49 -10.66 10.98
N CYS A 77 2.87 -9.96 11.92
CA CYS A 77 3.15 -10.06 13.35
C CYS A 77 2.87 -11.47 13.88
N LEU A 78 1.75 -12.06 13.48
CA LEU A 78 1.39 -13.45 13.78
C LEU A 78 2.50 -14.39 13.31
N GLY A 79 3.09 -14.13 12.15
CA GLY A 79 4.25 -14.83 11.59
C GLY A 79 5.46 -14.94 12.52
N THR A 80 5.65 -13.97 13.42
CA THR A 80 6.76 -13.99 14.40
C THR A 80 6.59 -15.05 15.49
N LYS A 81 5.35 -15.50 15.74
CA LYS A 81 5.00 -16.54 16.71
C LYS A 81 4.58 -17.84 16.04
N TYR A 82 4.06 -17.75 14.82
CA TYR A 82 3.52 -18.86 14.05
C TYR A 82 4.02 -18.78 12.59
N PRO A 83 5.19 -19.40 12.29
CA PRO A 83 5.87 -19.25 10.99
C PRO A 83 5.02 -19.64 9.77
N ASP A 84 4.05 -20.54 9.91
CA ASP A 84 3.13 -20.91 8.83
C ASP A 84 2.35 -19.70 8.29
N ALA A 85 2.17 -18.64 9.11
CA ALA A 85 1.54 -17.41 8.67
C ALA A 85 2.41 -16.63 7.66
N LEU A 86 3.74 -16.67 7.78
CA LEU A 86 4.65 -16.10 6.77
C LEU A 86 4.66 -16.93 5.49
N VAL A 87 4.62 -18.26 5.62
CA VAL A 87 4.49 -19.17 4.46
C VAL A 87 3.22 -18.87 3.68
N ALA A 88 2.11 -18.58 4.37
CA ALA A 88 0.87 -18.20 3.72
C ALA A 88 0.96 -16.85 2.99
N LEU A 89 1.63 -15.84 3.57
CA LEU A 89 1.87 -14.57 2.87
C LEU A 89 2.69 -14.77 1.59
N GLU A 90 3.80 -15.52 1.66
CA GLU A 90 4.63 -15.83 0.48
C GLU A 90 3.83 -16.57 -0.61
N TYR A 91 2.93 -17.48 -0.21
CA TYR A 91 2.02 -18.13 -1.16
C TYR A 91 1.13 -17.11 -1.90
N PHE A 92 0.61 -16.09 -1.22
CA PHE A 92 -0.17 -15.04 -1.88
C PHE A 92 0.67 -14.15 -2.79
N VAL A 93 1.93 -13.89 -2.43
CA VAL A 93 2.87 -13.19 -3.33
C VAL A 93 3.09 -13.98 -4.60
N ASP A 94 3.42 -15.27 -4.48
CA ASP A 94 3.67 -16.15 -5.64
C ASP A 94 2.43 -16.26 -6.54
N LYS A 95 1.26 -16.44 -5.93
CA LYS A 95 -0.02 -16.51 -6.65
C LYS A 95 -0.32 -15.21 -7.40
N ALA A 96 -0.12 -14.05 -6.76
CA ALA A 96 -0.37 -12.76 -7.39
C ALA A 96 0.61 -12.50 -8.55
N GLU A 97 1.87 -12.91 -8.42
CA GLU A 97 2.87 -12.82 -9.50
C GLU A 97 2.46 -13.63 -10.74
N ASP A 98 2.01 -14.87 -10.53
CA ASP A 98 1.53 -15.73 -11.61
C ASP A 98 0.28 -15.14 -12.29
N GLU A 99 -0.70 -14.66 -11.50
CA GLU A 99 -1.92 -14.06 -12.04
C GLU A 99 -1.65 -12.79 -12.87
N ILE A 100 -0.68 -11.97 -12.44
CA ILE A 100 -0.25 -10.78 -13.21
C ILE A 100 0.36 -11.19 -14.55
N LYS A 101 1.18 -12.23 -14.57
CA LYS A 101 1.83 -12.73 -15.80
C LYS A 101 0.83 -13.41 -16.75
N ASP A 102 -0.23 -14.00 -16.20
CA ASP A 102 -1.31 -14.64 -16.96
C ASP A 102 -2.39 -13.66 -17.46
N GLY A 103 -2.32 -12.38 -17.06
CA GLY A 103 -3.18 -11.31 -17.56
C GLY A 103 -4.49 -11.12 -16.79
N GLY A 104 -4.49 -11.37 -15.47
CA GLY A 104 -5.60 -11.09 -14.56
C GLY A 104 -5.89 -9.59 -14.34
N ASP A 105 -6.62 -9.26 -13.27
CA ASP A 105 -6.87 -7.87 -12.88
C ASP A 105 -5.59 -7.21 -12.35
N ILE A 106 -4.85 -6.58 -13.26
CA ILE A 106 -3.53 -6.00 -12.98
C ILE A 106 -3.52 -5.07 -11.77
N TYR A 107 -4.54 -4.24 -11.56
CA TYR A 107 -4.44 -3.20 -10.54
C TYR A 107 -4.65 -3.79 -9.15
N SER A 108 -5.74 -4.54 -8.94
CA SER A 108 -6.01 -5.16 -7.63
C SER A 108 -4.91 -6.14 -7.25
N VAL A 109 -4.51 -7.01 -8.18
CA VAL A 109 -3.55 -8.08 -7.91
C VAL A 109 -2.14 -7.51 -7.68
N PHE A 110 -1.73 -6.48 -8.42
CA PHE A 110 -0.44 -5.83 -8.16
C PHE A 110 -0.43 -5.09 -6.83
N HIS A 111 -1.56 -4.51 -6.40
CA HIS A 111 -1.66 -3.86 -5.09
C HIS A 111 -1.53 -4.88 -3.95
N ASP A 112 -2.20 -6.04 -4.05
CA ASP A 112 -1.98 -7.13 -3.09
C ASP A 112 -0.50 -7.59 -3.09
N PHE A 113 0.08 -7.82 -4.27
CA PHE A 113 1.48 -8.23 -4.42
C PHE A 113 2.45 -7.24 -3.78
N GLU A 114 2.29 -5.94 -4.06
CA GLU A 114 3.17 -4.89 -3.55
C GLU A 114 3.02 -4.72 -2.05
N SER A 115 1.80 -4.65 -1.52
CA SER A 115 1.57 -4.44 -0.09
C SER A 115 2.01 -5.64 0.74
N ILE A 116 1.86 -6.87 0.24
CA ILE A 116 2.39 -8.06 0.93
C ILE A 116 3.93 -8.04 0.92
N ASN A 117 4.56 -7.68 -0.20
CA ASN A 117 6.02 -7.56 -0.25
C ASN A 117 6.55 -6.46 0.68
N GLU A 118 5.84 -5.34 0.81
CA GLU A 118 6.19 -4.28 1.76
C GLU A 118 6.23 -4.81 3.20
N VAL A 119 5.19 -5.51 3.66
CA VAL A 119 5.17 -6.04 5.04
C VAL A 119 6.20 -7.14 5.27
N LEU A 120 6.56 -7.89 4.23
CA LEU A 120 7.61 -8.90 4.28
C LEU A 120 9.03 -8.31 4.20
N GLY A 121 9.17 -7.04 3.81
CA GLY A 121 10.47 -6.40 3.53
C GLY A 121 11.15 -6.94 2.27
N ASN A 122 10.35 -7.31 1.27
CA ASN A 122 10.76 -7.93 0.01
C ASN A 122 10.49 -7.01 -1.20
N GLU A 123 10.72 -5.71 -1.06
CA GLU A 123 10.45 -4.70 -2.10
C GLU A 123 11.22 -4.97 -3.41
N GLU A 124 12.33 -5.73 -3.35
CA GLU A 124 13.04 -6.22 -4.54
C GLU A 124 12.13 -7.03 -5.48
N ARG A 125 11.14 -7.78 -4.96
CA ARG A 125 10.16 -8.51 -5.78
C ARG A 125 9.19 -7.56 -6.49
N THR A 126 8.71 -6.51 -5.81
CA THR A 126 7.91 -5.42 -6.40
C THR A 126 8.66 -4.78 -7.57
N ILE A 127 9.94 -4.44 -7.36
CA ILE A 127 10.79 -3.84 -8.39
C ILE A 127 10.96 -4.81 -9.57
N ALA A 128 11.28 -6.07 -9.32
CA ALA A 128 11.53 -7.06 -10.36
C ALA A 128 10.28 -7.31 -11.23
N LEU A 129 9.10 -7.41 -10.62
CA LEU A 129 7.85 -7.60 -11.36
C LEU A 129 7.48 -6.35 -12.16
N PHE A 130 7.66 -5.15 -11.59
CA PHE A 130 7.42 -3.91 -12.32
C PHE A 130 8.36 -3.76 -13.52
N GLU A 131 9.65 -4.03 -13.35
CA GLU A 131 10.63 -4.04 -14.45
C GLU A 131 10.28 -5.10 -15.52
N TRP A 132 9.68 -6.23 -15.14
CA TRP A 132 9.16 -7.20 -16.10
C TRP A 132 7.96 -6.64 -16.87
N LEU A 133 6.99 -6.00 -16.20
CA LEU A 133 5.87 -5.34 -16.87
C LEU A 133 6.35 -4.25 -17.83
N ASP A 134 7.30 -3.42 -17.43
CA ASP A 134 7.89 -2.37 -18.26
C ASP A 134 8.42 -2.88 -19.61
N ARG A 135 9.06 -4.06 -19.57
CA ARG A 135 9.65 -4.71 -20.76
C ARG A 135 8.63 -5.44 -21.63
N ASN A 136 7.56 -5.97 -21.05
CA ASN A 136 6.64 -6.89 -21.73
C ASN A 136 5.30 -6.23 -22.12
N ASP A 137 4.75 -5.36 -21.28
CA ASP A 137 3.54 -4.58 -21.56
C ASP A 137 3.57 -3.24 -20.80
N GLY A 138 4.15 -2.21 -21.43
CA GLY A 138 4.26 -0.87 -20.86
C GLY A 138 2.90 -0.23 -20.52
N ARG A 139 1.80 -0.66 -21.13
CA ARG A 139 0.46 -0.16 -20.80
C ARG A 139 -0.04 -0.75 -19.47
N LEU A 140 0.32 -1.99 -19.16
CA LEU A 140 0.05 -2.57 -17.84
C LEU A 140 0.95 -1.94 -16.78
N ALA A 141 2.24 -1.73 -17.07
CA ALA A 141 3.16 -1.02 -16.18
C ALA A 141 2.66 0.40 -15.84
N GLU A 142 2.15 1.15 -16.82
CA GLU A 142 1.58 2.49 -16.60
C GLU A 142 0.47 2.47 -15.54
N LYS A 143 -0.43 1.48 -15.60
CA LYS A 143 -1.58 1.36 -14.68
C LYS A 143 -1.19 1.16 -13.22
N VAL A 144 -0.03 0.56 -12.96
CA VAL A 144 0.42 0.18 -11.59
C VAL A 144 1.69 0.92 -11.19
N SER A 145 2.13 1.89 -11.98
CA SER A 145 3.36 2.65 -11.76
C SER A 145 3.35 3.44 -10.47
N ASN A 146 2.18 3.91 -10.03
CA ASN A 146 1.99 4.56 -8.73
C ASN A 146 2.20 3.59 -7.55
N LEU A 147 1.78 2.32 -7.69
CA LEU A 147 1.95 1.30 -6.65
C LEU A 147 3.42 0.91 -6.48
N ALA A 148 4.16 0.73 -7.58
CA ALA A 148 5.60 0.40 -7.53
C ALA A 148 6.50 1.61 -7.20
N ARG A 149 5.96 2.83 -7.21
CA ARG A 149 6.72 4.08 -7.20
C ARG A 149 7.68 4.17 -6.02
N GLN A 150 7.19 3.87 -4.82
CA GLN A 150 7.97 4.03 -3.61
C GLN A 150 9.20 3.10 -3.62
N ALA A 151 8.97 1.80 -3.84
CA ALA A 151 10.05 0.81 -3.96
C ALA A 151 11.10 1.20 -5.03
N LEU A 152 10.67 1.75 -6.16
CA LEU A 152 11.56 2.22 -7.22
C LEU A 152 12.35 3.47 -6.82
N ILE A 153 11.74 4.42 -6.11
CA ILE A 153 12.43 5.62 -5.58
C ILE A 153 13.50 5.19 -4.59
N ASP A 154 13.17 4.28 -3.68
CA ASP A 154 14.10 3.77 -2.65
C ASP A 154 15.29 3.02 -3.26
N ALA A 155 15.05 2.30 -4.36
CA ALA A 155 16.09 1.65 -5.15
C ALA A 155 16.79 2.59 -6.15
N GLU A 156 16.57 3.90 -6.05
CA GLU A 156 17.12 4.95 -6.91
C GLU A 156 16.88 4.76 -8.43
N LYS A 157 15.80 4.05 -8.79
CA LYS A 157 15.40 3.76 -10.18
C LYS A 157 14.67 4.94 -10.84
N TYR A 158 15.20 6.15 -10.66
CA TYR A 158 14.50 7.40 -11.01
C TYR A 158 14.12 7.51 -12.49
N THR A 159 14.93 6.97 -13.40
CA THR A 159 14.60 6.95 -14.84
C THR A 159 13.35 6.12 -15.14
N LEU A 160 13.17 5.01 -14.44
CA LEU A 160 12.01 4.15 -14.64
C LEU A 160 10.75 4.77 -14.03
N VAL A 161 10.84 5.38 -12.84
CA VAL A 161 9.74 6.15 -12.25
C VAL A 161 9.35 7.32 -13.17
N GLY A 162 10.35 8.06 -13.64
CA GLY A 162 10.16 9.23 -14.50
C GLY A 162 9.54 8.90 -15.86
N LYS A 163 9.70 7.66 -16.38
CA LYS A 163 9.08 7.19 -17.62
C LYS A 163 7.55 7.18 -17.54
N TYR A 164 6.99 6.86 -16.37
CA TYR A 164 5.54 6.72 -16.17
C TYR A 164 4.89 7.92 -15.48
N LEU A 165 5.67 8.91 -15.07
CA LEU A 165 5.16 10.13 -14.45
C LEU A 165 4.51 11.06 -15.47
N ASP A 166 3.19 11.23 -15.36
CA ASP A 166 2.42 12.29 -16.03
C ASP A 166 2.14 13.41 -15.02
N SER A 167 3.06 14.38 -14.95
CA SER A 167 3.00 15.43 -13.92
C SER A 167 1.78 16.36 -14.07
N GLU A 168 1.25 16.55 -15.28
CA GLU A 168 0.10 17.43 -15.47
C GLU A 168 -1.18 16.75 -14.95
N ARG A 169 -1.39 15.48 -15.35
CA ARG A 169 -2.52 14.69 -14.86
C ARG A 169 -2.43 14.43 -13.36
N GLU A 170 -1.26 14.08 -12.85
CA GLU A 170 -1.09 13.84 -11.41
C GLU A 170 -1.32 15.09 -10.59
N LEU A 171 -0.79 16.25 -11.02
CA LEU A 171 -1.06 17.52 -10.36
C LEU A 171 -2.56 17.86 -10.31
N ASP A 172 -3.28 17.63 -11.42
CA ASP A 172 -4.74 17.85 -11.44
C ASP A 172 -5.47 16.96 -10.44
N MET A 173 -5.08 15.69 -10.33
CA MET A 173 -5.64 14.77 -9.33
C MET A 173 -5.32 15.21 -7.90
N GLN A 174 -4.09 15.67 -7.63
CA GLN A 174 -3.69 16.14 -6.30
C GLN A 174 -4.42 17.43 -5.89
N LEU A 175 -4.62 18.36 -6.82
CA LEU A 175 -5.40 19.58 -6.55
C LEU A 175 -6.88 19.26 -6.31
N MET A 176 -7.44 18.29 -7.05
CA MET A 176 -8.79 17.80 -6.80
C MET A 176 -8.91 17.12 -5.43
N GLN A 177 -7.94 16.29 -5.06
CA GLN A 177 -7.92 15.61 -3.77
C GLN A 177 -7.82 16.60 -2.62
N LEU A 178 -6.96 17.62 -2.74
CA LEU A 178 -6.85 18.69 -1.76
C LEU A 178 -8.20 19.39 -1.53
N ASP A 179 -8.90 19.76 -2.61
CA ASP A 179 -10.21 20.40 -2.52
C ASP A 179 -11.25 19.48 -1.86
N VAL A 180 -11.26 18.19 -2.21
CA VAL A 180 -12.20 17.22 -1.63
C VAL A 180 -11.94 17.02 -0.13
N VAL A 181 -10.70 16.77 0.27
CA VAL A 181 -10.36 16.44 1.67
C VAL A 181 -10.50 17.66 2.58
N SER A 182 -10.03 18.84 2.14
CA SER A 182 -10.14 20.06 2.95
C SER A 182 -11.60 20.48 3.20
N ASN A 183 -12.53 20.10 2.31
CA ASN A 183 -13.95 20.39 2.45
C ASN A 183 -14.77 19.22 3.03
N PHE A 184 -14.13 18.11 3.40
CA PHE A 184 -14.82 16.94 3.90
C PHE A 184 -15.11 17.07 5.40
N ASP A 185 -16.39 16.98 5.79
CA ASP A 185 -16.79 16.98 7.19
C ASP A 185 -16.62 15.57 7.78
N VAL A 186 -15.64 15.42 8.67
CA VAL A 186 -15.37 14.16 9.38
C VAL A 186 -15.91 14.25 10.81
N PRO A 187 -16.95 13.46 11.16
CA PRO A 187 -17.46 13.44 12.53
C PRO A 187 -16.37 13.14 13.56
N GLY A 188 -16.15 14.07 14.48
CA GLY A 188 -15.17 13.93 15.55
C GLY A 188 -13.77 14.48 15.24
N ALA A 189 -13.51 14.92 14.00
CA ALA A 189 -12.31 15.70 13.69
C ALA A 189 -12.41 17.11 14.32
N LYS A 190 -11.27 17.67 14.73
CA LYS A 190 -11.20 19.06 15.20
C LYS A 190 -11.25 20.02 14.02
N ASP A 191 -11.75 21.24 14.27
CA ASP A 191 -11.75 22.31 13.28
C ASP A 191 -10.34 22.51 12.68
N GLY A 192 -10.23 22.44 11.36
CA GLY A 192 -8.98 22.62 10.62
C GLY A 192 -8.05 21.41 10.59
N GLU A 193 -8.37 20.30 11.26
CA GLU A 193 -7.54 19.08 11.28
C GLU A 193 -7.48 18.42 9.90
N MET A 194 -8.62 18.27 9.24
CA MET A 194 -8.70 17.70 7.90
C MET A 194 -7.98 18.56 6.86
N GLU A 195 -8.09 19.88 7.00
CA GLU A 195 -7.41 20.83 6.13
C GLU A 195 -5.87 20.73 6.31
N ALA A 196 -5.38 20.68 7.56
CA ALA A 196 -3.96 20.49 7.83
C ALA A 196 -3.42 19.17 7.27
N TYR A 197 -4.16 18.07 7.47
CA TYR A 197 -3.81 16.75 6.92
C TYR A 197 -3.79 16.75 5.38
N ALA A 198 -4.78 17.38 4.75
CA ALA A 198 -4.86 17.49 3.31
C ALA A 198 -3.66 18.26 2.75
N TYR A 199 -3.27 19.37 3.39
CA TYR A 199 -2.12 20.15 2.96
C TYR A 199 -0.81 19.42 3.15
N GLU A 200 -0.62 18.71 4.27
CA GLU A 200 0.59 17.93 4.51
C GLU A 200 0.75 16.85 3.43
N SER A 201 -0.31 16.07 3.20
CA SER A 201 -0.34 15.02 2.17
C SER A 201 -0.10 15.58 0.77
N PHE A 202 -0.77 16.69 0.43
CA PHE A 202 -0.57 17.37 -0.84
C PHE A 202 0.88 17.84 -1.01
N SER A 203 1.47 18.43 0.04
CA SER A 203 2.84 18.95 -0.02
C SER A 203 3.86 17.84 -0.25
N GLU A 204 3.72 16.71 0.43
CA GLU A 204 4.57 15.52 0.25
C GLU A 204 4.50 14.96 -1.18
N GLU A 205 3.29 14.88 -1.75
CA GLU A 205 3.08 14.39 -3.12
C GLU A 205 3.69 15.33 -4.16
N ILE A 206 3.47 16.65 -4.02
CA ILE A 206 4.08 17.62 -4.93
C ILE A 206 5.61 17.62 -4.79
N GLN A 207 6.14 17.53 -3.56
CA GLN A 207 7.58 17.44 -3.33
C GLN A 207 8.18 16.21 -4.03
N THR A 208 7.52 15.06 -3.89
CA THR A 208 7.93 13.79 -4.53
C THR A 208 7.91 13.91 -6.05
N MET A 209 6.81 14.41 -6.62
CA MET A 209 6.68 14.62 -8.07
C MET A 209 7.80 15.55 -8.60
N VAL A 210 8.04 16.68 -7.96
CA VAL A 210 9.10 17.63 -8.38
C VAL A 210 10.48 17.01 -8.24
N ALA A 211 10.74 16.21 -7.19
CA ALA A 211 12.00 15.50 -7.02
C ALA A 211 12.23 14.46 -8.14
N ILE A 212 11.21 13.70 -8.54
CA ILE A 212 11.29 12.78 -9.69
C ILE A 212 11.61 13.55 -10.97
N LEU A 213 10.90 14.66 -11.25
CA LEU A 213 11.15 15.49 -12.43
C LEU A 213 12.60 16.02 -12.43
N ALA A 214 13.10 16.48 -11.28
CA ALA A 214 14.46 16.98 -11.12
C ALA A 214 15.52 15.90 -11.38
N LYS A 215 15.34 14.70 -10.81
CA LYS A 215 16.23 13.54 -11.06
C LYS A 215 16.25 13.12 -12.53
N ASN A 216 15.21 13.46 -13.29
CA ASN A 216 15.08 13.16 -14.71
C ASN A 216 15.37 14.36 -15.64
N GLY A 217 15.79 15.52 -15.09
CA GLY A 217 16.09 16.71 -15.88
C GLY A 217 14.88 17.34 -16.59
N ARG A 218 13.66 17.03 -16.16
CA ARG A 218 12.39 17.53 -16.73
C ARG A 218 12.06 18.95 -16.23
N LEU A 219 12.98 19.89 -16.43
CA LEU A 219 12.95 21.24 -15.84
C LEU A 219 11.71 22.06 -16.27
N ASP A 220 11.32 22.00 -17.54
CA ASP A 220 10.16 22.73 -18.05
C ASP A 220 8.86 22.31 -17.36
N GLU A 221 8.76 21.06 -16.94
CA GLU A 221 7.61 20.52 -16.21
C GLU A 221 7.61 20.95 -14.76
N ILE A 222 8.76 21.02 -14.12
CA ILE A 222 8.91 21.60 -12.77
C ILE A 222 8.36 23.04 -12.77
N GLU A 223 8.74 23.86 -13.76
CA GLU A 223 8.24 25.25 -13.85
C GLU A 223 6.73 25.34 -14.09
N ARG A 224 6.13 24.38 -14.81
CA ARG A 224 4.67 24.33 -14.99
C ARG A 224 3.95 23.92 -13.71
N VAL A 225 4.46 22.88 -13.03
CA VAL A 225 3.93 22.39 -11.77
C VAL A 225 4.00 23.50 -10.71
N SER A 226 5.18 24.09 -10.48
CA SER A 226 5.36 25.12 -9.45
C SER A 226 4.43 26.31 -9.68
N ARG A 227 4.35 26.84 -10.91
CA ARG A 227 3.46 27.97 -11.22
C ARG A 227 2.01 27.68 -10.85
N LYS A 228 1.51 26.50 -11.22
CA LYS A 228 0.12 26.10 -10.99
C LYS A 228 -0.17 25.84 -9.52
N VAL A 229 0.80 25.32 -8.77
CA VAL A 229 0.65 25.14 -7.32
C VAL A 229 0.71 26.49 -6.60
N GLU A 230 1.66 27.37 -6.94
CA GLU A 230 1.81 28.71 -6.35
C GLU A 230 0.57 29.60 -6.54
N GLU A 231 -0.20 29.40 -7.62
CA GLU A 231 -1.50 30.07 -7.81
C GLU A 231 -2.56 29.68 -6.76
N LYS A 232 -2.43 28.48 -6.19
CA LYS A 232 -3.38 27.91 -5.22
C LYS A 232 -2.86 28.00 -3.79
N TRP A 233 -1.58 27.77 -3.59
CA TRP A 233 -0.97 27.64 -2.28
C TRP A 233 0.50 28.08 -2.31
N ASP A 234 0.82 29.06 -1.47
CA ASP A 234 2.12 29.73 -1.53
C ASP A 234 2.53 30.22 -0.13
N ASN A 235 3.07 29.30 0.68
CA ASN A 235 3.58 29.59 2.02
C ASN A 235 5.09 29.31 2.11
N GLU A 236 5.73 29.80 3.18
CA GLU A 236 7.18 29.74 3.33
C GLU A 236 7.72 28.30 3.43
N ASP A 237 7.04 27.44 4.20
CA ASP A 237 7.45 26.05 4.41
C ASP A 237 7.35 25.23 3.11
N PHE A 238 6.26 25.40 2.37
CA PHE A 238 6.03 24.74 1.10
C PHE A 238 7.03 25.21 0.02
N ARG A 239 7.35 26.50 -0.03
CA ARG A 239 8.43 27.01 -0.90
C ARG A 239 9.78 26.36 -0.56
N ALA A 240 10.10 26.21 0.72
CA ALA A 240 11.34 25.56 1.15
C ALA A 240 11.39 24.08 0.73
N GLN A 241 10.26 23.35 0.86
CA GLN A 241 10.13 21.97 0.39
C GLN A 241 10.28 21.86 -1.13
N LEU A 242 9.64 22.76 -1.89
CA LEU A 242 9.79 22.81 -3.34
C LEU A 242 11.23 23.07 -3.77
N GLU A 243 11.95 23.97 -3.07
CA GLU A 243 13.37 24.23 -3.34
C GLU A 243 14.27 23.01 -3.09
N LEU A 244 13.95 22.20 -2.08
CA LEU A 244 14.61 20.91 -1.85
C LEU A 244 14.28 19.93 -2.98
N ALA A 245 13.01 19.80 -3.35
CA ALA A 245 12.56 18.93 -4.44
C ALA A 245 13.22 19.29 -5.78
N ARG A 246 13.37 20.58 -6.08
CA ARG A 246 14.06 21.08 -7.28
C ARG A 246 15.52 20.63 -7.36
N ARG A 247 16.14 20.26 -6.23
CA ARG A 247 17.48 19.67 -6.14
C ARG A 247 17.45 18.14 -6.16
N GLY A 248 16.29 17.53 -6.34
CA GLY A 248 16.07 16.09 -6.31
C GLY A 248 16.08 15.51 -4.89
N VAL A 249 15.68 16.29 -3.88
CA VAL A 249 15.55 15.80 -2.50
C VAL A 249 14.09 15.41 -2.24
N PHE A 250 13.89 14.14 -1.91
CA PHE A 250 12.58 13.58 -1.56
C PHE A 250 12.19 13.93 -0.13
N PRO A 251 10.89 13.96 0.21
CA PRO A 251 10.45 14.08 1.59
C PRO A 251 10.99 12.91 2.43
N GLU A 252 11.16 13.13 3.74
CA GLU A 252 11.50 12.03 4.64
C GLU A 252 10.37 11.01 4.64
N ARG A 253 10.71 9.72 4.50
CA ARG A 253 9.71 8.66 4.56
C ARG A 253 9.20 8.54 5.99
N LYS A 254 7.92 8.82 6.21
CA LYS A 254 7.23 8.38 7.42
C LYS A 254 7.24 6.86 7.42
N LYS A 255 7.80 6.23 8.46
CA LYS A 255 7.80 4.76 8.55
C LYS A 255 6.34 4.30 8.59
N ASN A 256 5.95 3.46 7.64
CA ASN A 256 4.65 2.82 7.70
C ASN A 256 4.63 1.93 8.96
N ASN A 257 3.58 2.08 9.78
CA ASN A 257 3.35 1.26 10.97
C ASN A 257 3.22 -0.23 10.64
N SER A 258 3.12 -0.59 9.35
CA SER A 258 3.14 -1.97 8.85
C SER A 258 4.43 -2.73 9.21
N ALA A 259 5.53 -2.01 9.48
CA ALA A 259 6.78 -2.59 9.94
C ALA A 259 6.82 -2.87 11.47
N CYS A 260 5.92 -2.29 12.27
CA CYS A 260 5.82 -2.55 13.70
C CYS A 260 5.08 -3.87 13.95
N CYS A 261 5.74 -4.82 14.60
CA CYS A 261 5.14 -6.12 14.92
C CYS A 261 4.03 -6.03 15.97
N CYS A 262 3.94 -4.94 16.73
CA CYS A 262 2.89 -4.71 17.71
C CYS A 262 2.57 -3.21 17.73
N GLN A 263 1.29 -2.82 17.86
CA GLN A 263 0.93 -1.42 18.15
C GLN A 263 1.68 -0.88 19.38
N SER A 264 1.98 -1.73 20.37
CA SER A 264 2.77 -1.37 21.54
C SER A 264 4.25 -1.04 21.26
N GLU A 265 4.79 -1.39 20.09
CA GLU A 265 6.15 -1.01 19.66
C GLU A 265 6.16 0.28 18.83
N CYS A 266 4.98 0.77 18.44
CA CYS A 266 4.79 1.97 17.62
C CYS A 266 4.36 3.21 18.45
N ASP A 267 3.85 3.03 19.67
CA ASP A 267 3.48 4.12 20.60
C ASP A 267 4.69 4.85 21.23
N ASP A 268 5.92 4.37 21.01
CA ASP A 268 7.16 4.99 21.52
C ASP A 268 7.76 6.06 20.58
N SER A 269 7.06 6.44 19.50
CA SER A 269 7.44 7.55 18.62
C SER A 269 6.43 8.69 18.70
N GLU A 270 6.44 9.42 19.82
CA GLU A 270 5.98 10.82 19.94
C GLU A 270 7.19 11.77 19.99
#